data_AF-A0A7Z9ZPJ7-F1
#
_entry.id   AF-A0A7Z9ZPJ7-F1
#
_cell.length_a   1.000
_cell.length_b   1.000
_cell.length_c   1.000
_cell.angle_alpha   90.00
_cell.angle_beta   90.00
_cell.angle_gamma   90.00
#
_symmetry.space_group_name_H-M   'P 1'
#
loop_
_entity.id
_entity.type
_entity.pdbx_description
1 polymer ?
#
loop_
_entity_poly.entity_id
_entity_poly.type
_entity_poly.pdbx_seq_one_letter_code
_entity_poly.pdbx_strand_id
1 'polypeptide(L)'
;SFVEQEDVIQVIEGMLHELTEKCAPHKEWKKYLVDGQFRRMTWQEAMENYGSDKPDLRFGMEFVNISIEAKSSGFGVFEKSECLFALKAEKANGSLSRKDIDNLTKLAQQHGAGGLAWLRVGEESGPVAKNSNPEFIAEVVAKTKAQAGDVVFFGAGEFIASTEPLGAVRSELGNMFNLKNKNEFAFAWILDFPMFEKKDDGSIQSAHHPFTQPQAEDLERLESDPMSVKSYAYDVIMNGVELGGGSVRIHDPKMQARMFAALGLTQEETEMKFGHIIKAFEYGCPPHAGCALGLDRLVMLWADEATIREVIAFPKDQNARDLMLRSPSPMPEAELAEQNIQVLEEQLD
;
A
#
# COMPACT_ATOMS: atom_id res chain seq x y z
N SER A 1 2.93 26.07 -5.42
CA SER A 1 3.49 26.32 -6.76
C SER A 1 4.93 26.71 -6.65
N PHE A 2 5.72 26.51 -7.71
CA PHE A 2 7.18 26.69 -7.74
C PHE A 2 7.88 25.88 -6.66
N VAL A 3 7.47 24.61 -6.53
CA VAL A 3 7.93 23.68 -5.50
C VAL A 3 8.31 22.35 -6.13
N GLU A 4 9.31 21.72 -5.55
CA GLU A 4 9.71 20.34 -5.79
C GLU A 4 9.04 19.39 -4.79
N GLN A 5 9.24 18.08 -4.95
CA GLN A 5 8.75 17.07 -4.02
C GLN A 5 9.21 17.33 -2.58
N GLU A 6 10.48 17.70 -2.41
CA GLU A 6 11.10 17.91 -1.10
C GLU A 6 10.48 19.09 -0.34
N ASP A 7 10.13 20.18 -1.03
CA ASP A 7 9.50 21.34 -0.41
C ASP A 7 8.15 20.97 0.22
N VAL A 8 7.36 20.12 -0.45
CA VAL A 8 6.08 19.66 0.09
C VAL A 8 6.29 18.74 1.28
N ILE A 9 7.21 17.79 1.18
CA ILE A 9 7.55 16.86 2.26
C ILE A 9 7.97 17.63 3.51
N GLN A 10 8.86 18.62 3.39
CA GLN A 10 9.33 19.40 4.54
C GLN A 10 8.22 20.17 5.24
N VAL A 11 7.30 20.78 4.49
CA VAL A 11 6.16 21.50 5.06
C VAL A 11 5.21 20.56 5.79
N ILE A 12 4.86 19.43 5.17
CA ILE A 12 3.92 18.46 5.75
C ILE A 12 4.53 17.76 6.96
N GLU A 13 5.79 17.35 6.89
CA GLU A 13 6.51 16.72 8.00
C GLU A 13 6.67 17.67 9.19
N GLY A 14 7.08 18.92 8.95
CA GLY A 14 7.17 19.93 10.00
C GLY A 14 5.83 20.16 10.71
N MET A 15 4.73 20.22 9.96
CA MET A 15 3.38 20.29 10.51
C MET A 15 3.04 19.04 11.34
N LEU A 16 3.33 17.84 10.83
CA LEU A 16 3.05 16.59 11.55
C LEU A 16 3.88 16.45 12.83
N HIS A 17 5.13 16.92 12.84
CA HIS A 17 5.95 17.02 14.05
C HIS A 17 5.23 17.87 15.11
N GLU A 18 4.89 19.11 14.75
CA GLU A 18 4.27 20.06 15.69
C GLU A 18 2.91 19.57 16.20
N LEU A 19 2.07 19.03 15.30
CA LEU A 19 0.76 18.51 15.68
C LEU A 19 0.88 17.26 16.56
N THR A 20 1.82 16.36 16.26
CA THR A 20 2.02 15.15 17.09
C THR A 20 2.51 15.52 18.48
N GLU A 21 3.41 16.50 18.61
CA GLU A 21 3.86 17.01 19.92
C GLU A 21 2.71 17.61 20.73
N LYS A 22 1.76 18.31 20.09
CA LYS A 22 0.63 18.95 20.78
C LYS A 22 -0.50 17.97 21.09
N CYS A 23 -0.89 17.15 20.13
CA CYS A 23 -2.08 16.31 20.19
C CYS A 23 -1.81 14.94 20.81
N ALA A 24 -0.57 14.45 20.74
CA ALA A 24 -0.18 13.14 21.26
C ALA A 24 1.16 13.18 22.03
N PRO A 25 1.32 14.06 23.04
CA PRO A 25 2.59 14.28 23.73
C PRO A 25 3.11 13.05 24.50
N HIS A 26 2.24 12.07 24.74
CA HIS A 26 2.54 10.85 25.48
C HIS A 26 3.06 9.71 24.58
N LYS A 27 3.13 9.91 23.26
CA LYS A 27 3.54 8.89 22.30
C LYS A 27 5.04 8.93 22.02
N GLU A 28 5.66 7.76 21.96
CA GLU A 28 7.05 7.62 21.55
C GLU A 28 7.17 7.52 20.03
N TRP A 29 7.63 8.59 19.40
CA TRP A 29 7.77 8.64 17.93
C TRP A 29 9.16 9.08 17.46
N LYS A 30 9.84 9.91 18.26
CA LYS A 30 11.17 10.45 17.93
C LYS A 30 12.25 9.39 17.74
N LYS A 31 12.07 8.18 18.30
CA LYS A 31 13.00 7.06 18.12
C LYS A 31 13.01 6.47 16.70
N TYR A 32 11.98 6.77 15.90
CA TYR A 32 11.88 6.34 14.50
C TYR A 32 12.47 7.37 13.53
N LEU A 33 12.94 8.52 14.02
CA LEU A 33 13.53 9.56 13.19
C LEU A 33 14.94 9.16 12.73
N VAL A 34 15.25 9.50 11.49
CA VAL A 34 16.58 9.41 10.89
C VAL A 34 17.08 10.83 10.70
N ASP A 35 18.17 11.20 11.38
CA ASP A 35 18.72 12.56 11.38
C ASP A 35 17.68 13.66 11.71
N GLY A 36 16.72 13.32 12.59
CA GLY A 36 15.66 14.22 13.01
C GLY A 36 14.47 14.34 12.05
N GLN A 37 14.45 13.55 10.98
CA GLN A 37 13.38 13.51 9.98
C GLN A 37 12.65 12.17 9.99
N PHE A 38 11.44 12.12 9.44
CA PHE A 38 10.75 10.84 9.19
C PHE A 38 11.59 9.95 8.28
N ARG A 39 11.62 8.65 8.57
CA ARG A 39 12.29 7.67 7.72
C ARG A 39 11.71 7.75 6.31
N ARG A 40 12.56 7.72 5.29
CA ARG A 40 12.16 7.69 3.88
C ARG A 40 12.49 6.32 3.31
N MET A 41 11.61 5.76 2.51
CA MET A 41 11.85 4.54 1.76
C MET A 41 11.16 4.63 0.40
N THR A 42 11.75 3.99 -0.60
CA THR A 42 11.08 3.81 -1.88
C THR A 42 9.94 2.80 -1.74
N TRP A 43 8.96 2.88 -2.62
CA TRP A 43 7.90 1.89 -2.74
C TRP A 43 8.47 0.48 -2.93
N GLN A 44 9.52 0.36 -3.76
CA GLN A 44 10.21 -0.92 -4.00
C GLN A 44 10.75 -1.49 -2.68
N GLU A 45 11.47 -0.70 -1.88
CA GLU A 45 11.99 -1.13 -0.58
C GLU A 45 10.86 -1.48 0.41
N ALA A 46 9.76 -0.74 0.41
CA ALA A 46 8.61 -1.02 1.28
C ALA A 46 7.98 -2.38 0.94
N MET A 47 7.79 -2.65 -0.35
CA MET A 47 7.23 -3.91 -0.86
C MET A 47 8.20 -5.08 -0.66
N GLU A 48 9.49 -4.90 -0.96
CA GLU A 48 10.52 -5.94 -0.80
C GLU A 48 10.75 -6.34 0.65
N ASN A 49 10.68 -5.39 1.58
CA ASN A 49 10.97 -5.66 2.99
C ASN A 49 9.72 -6.01 3.80
N TYR A 50 8.55 -5.49 3.43
CA TYR A 50 7.34 -5.58 4.27
C TYR A 50 6.08 -6.02 3.54
N GLY A 51 6.10 -6.08 2.21
CA GLY A 51 4.95 -6.47 1.39
C GLY A 51 3.78 -5.50 1.45
N SER A 52 4.08 -4.22 1.70
CA SER A 52 3.07 -3.17 1.76
C SER A 52 3.71 -1.83 1.46
N ASP A 53 2.97 -0.99 0.73
CA ASP A 53 3.23 0.43 0.51
C ASP A 53 2.92 1.30 1.75
N LYS A 54 2.41 0.71 2.83
CA LYS A 54 2.17 1.35 4.13
C LYS A 54 2.58 0.42 5.25
N PRO A 55 3.88 0.11 5.39
CA PRO A 55 4.34 -0.84 6.37
C PRO A 55 4.18 -0.33 7.80
N ASP A 56 3.78 -1.23 8.71
CA ASP A 56 3.91 -0.98 10.14
C ASP A 56 5.36 -1.22 10.57
N LEU A 57 6.05 -0.15 10.94
CA LEU A 57 7.48 -0.13 11.28
C LEU A 57 7.75 -0.33 12.77
N ARG A 58 6.70 -0.52 13.60
CA ARG A 58 6.86 -0.70 15.05
C ARG A 58 7.50 -2.04 15.44
N PHE A 59 7.56 -2.98 14.51
CA PHE A 59 8.14 -4.30 14.71
C PHE A 59 8.92 -4.73 13.46
N GLY A 60 9.84 -5.68 13.64
CA GLY A 60 10.69 -6.21 12.58
C GLY A 60 9.94 -7.14 11.62
N MET A 61 10.41 -8.39 11.51
CA MET A 61 9.90 -9.38 10.55
C MET A 61 9.99 -8.90 9.10
N GLU A 62 11.13 -8.32 8.75
CA GLU A 62 11.47 -7.98 7.37
C GLU A 62 11.60 -9.25 6.54
N PHE A 63 11.20 -9.17 5.28
CA PHE A 63 11.37 -10.27 4.34
C PHE A 63 12.84 -10.45 3.99
N VAL A 64 13.15 -11.67 3.54
CA VAL A 64 14.44 -11.99 2.96
C VAL A 64 14.22 -12.49 1.54
N ASN A 65 14.81 -11.79 0.57
CA ASN A 65 14.77 -12.22 -0.82
C ASN A 65 15.66 -13.46 -1.03
N ILE A 66 15.05 -14.55 -1.47
CA ILE A 66 15.70 -15.85 -1.72
C ILE A 66 15.39 -16.36 -3.15
N SER A 67 15.09 -15.44 -4.06
CA SER A 67 14.67 -15.74 -5.43
C SER A 67 15.76 -16.47 -6.25
N ILE A 68 17.03 -16.20 -5.95
CA ILE A 68 18.17 -16.85 -6.63
C ILE A 68 18.26 -18.32 -6.19
N GLU A 69 18.22 -18.57 -4.89
CA GLU A 69 18.31 -19.91 -4.29
C GLU A 69 17.09 -20.77 -4.67
N ALA A 70 15.92 -20.14 -4.83
CA ALA A 70 14.68 -20.79 -5.24
C ALA A 70 14.81 -21.59 -6.55
N LYS A 71 15.70 -21.16 -7.46
CA LYS A 71 15.88 -21.76 -8.79
C LYS A 71 16.42 -23.18 -8.77
N SER A 72 17.05 -23.57 -7.68
CA SER A 72 17.56 -24.93 -7.46
C SER A 72 16.94 -25.57 -6.22
N SER A 73 15.73 -25.17 -5.83
CA SER A 73 15.10 -25.62 -4.59
C SER A 73 14.60 -27.07 -4.62
N GLY A 74 14.43 -27.67 -5.81
CA GLY A 74 13.76 -28.96 -5.97
C GLY A 74 12.23 -28.88 -5.84
N PHE A 75 11.69 -27.73 -5.43
CA PHE A 75 10.26 -27.51 -5.33
C PHE A 75 9.78 -26.73 -6.56
N GLY A 76 9.16 -27.43 -7.51
CA GLY A 76 8.80 -26.85 -8.81
C GLY A 76 7.87 -25.62 -8.78
N VAL A 77 7.19 -25.34 -7.67
CA VAL A 77 6.45 -24.06 -7.49
C VAL A 77 7.45 -22.91 -7.33
N PHE A 78 8.45 -23.05 -6.45
CA PHE A 78 9.46 -22.03 -6.19
C PHE A 78 10.40 -21.82 -7.37
N GLU A 79 10.80 -22.89 -8.07
CA GLU A 79 11.71 -22.78 -9.22
C GLU A 79 11.09 -21.96 -10.37
N LYS A 80 9.76 -22.06 -10.53
CA LYS A 80 9.00 -21.35 -11.58
C LYS A 80 8.64 -19.91 -11.22
N SER A 81 8.65 -19.54 -9.94
CA SER A 81 8.33 -18.18 -9.49
C SER A 81 9.41 -17.19 -9.93
N GLU A 82 9.01 -15.97 -10.30
CA GLU A 82 9.94 -14.87 -10.57
C GLU A 82 10.66 -14.45 -9.28
N CYS A 83 9.87 -14.19 -8.24
CA CYS A 83 10.29 -13.77 -6.92
C CYS A 83 9.92 -14.82 -5.86
N LEU A 84 10.81 -15.00 -4.87
CA LEU A 84 10.56 -15.75 -3.64
C LEU A 84 11.07 -14.95 -2.44
N PHE A 85 10.14 -14.58 -1.55
CA PHE A 85 10.43 -13.88 -0.30
C PHE A 85 10.11 -14.79 0.89
N ALA A 86 11.01 -14.77 1.89
CA ALA A 86 10.86 -15.51 3.12
C ALA A 86 10.59 -14.57 4.31
N LEU A 87 9.55 -14.88 5.08
CA LEU A 87 9.15 -14.17 6.30
C LEU A 87 9.39 -15.06 7.51
N LYS A 88 10.36 -14.70 8.35
CA LYS A 88 10.65 -15.42 9.59
C LYS A 88 9.72 -14.95 10.73
N ALA A 89 9.00 -15.89 11.33
CA ALA A 89 8.25 -15.72 12.56
C ALA A 89 9.02 -16.39 13.73
N GLU A 90 9.59 -15.57 14.62
CA GLU A 90 10.42 -16.04 15.73
C GLU A 90 9.60 -16.73 16.81
N LYS A 91 10.09 -17.85 17.34
CA LYS A 91 9.43 -18.65 18.41
C LYS A 91 7.97 -19.01 18.08
N ALA A 92 7.67 -19.12 16.78
CA ALA A 92 6.35 -19.39 16.25
C ALA A 92 5.98 -20.88 16.31
N ASN A 93 6.98 -21.77 16.44
CA ASN A 93 6.74 -23.19 16.58
C ASN A 93 6.16 -23.49 17.97
N GLY A 94 5.02 -24.19 18.00
CA GLY A 94 4.26 -24.45 19.21
C GLY A 94 3.30 -23.33 19.64
N SER A 95 3.54 -22.08 19.24
CA SER A 95 2.59 -20.97 19.43
C SER A 95 1.56 -20.87 18.30
N LEU A 96 1.95 -21.21 17.06
CA LEU A 96 1.02 -21.35 15.94
C LEU A 96 0.49 -22.78 15.85
N SER A 97 -0.81 -22.94 16.03
CA SER A 97 -1.51 -24.20 15.75
C SER A 97 -1.63 -24.44 14.24
N ARG A 98 -2.00 -25.66 13.84
CA ARG A 98 -2.28 -25.95 12.44
C ARG A 98 -3.43 -25.09 11.89
N LYS A 99 -4.46 -24.86 12.72
CA LYS A 99 -5.60 -24.02 12.37
C LYS A 99 -5.17 -22.58 12.12
N ASP A 100 -4.21 -22.07 12.88
CA ASP A 100 -3.68 -20.71 12.69
C ASP A 100 -2.97 -20.59 11.35
N ILE A 101 -2.12 -21.57 11.00
CA ILE A 101 -1.46 -21.61 9.69
C ILE A 101 -2.49 -21.73 8.55
N ASP A 102 -3.54 -22.53 8.72
CA ASP A 102 -4.60 -22.64 7.71
C ASP A 102 -5.39 -21.32 7.56
N ASN A 103 -5.58 -20.55 8.65
CA ASN A 103 -6.18 -19.22 8.60
C ASN A 103 -5.26 -18.19 7.92
N LEU A 104 -3.95 -18.19 8.23
CA LEU A 104 -2.97 -17.36 7.53
C LEU A 104 -2.90 -17.71 6.04
N THR A 105 -3.07 -18.99 5.69
CA THR A 105 -3.15 -19.42 4.29
C THR A 105 -4.37 -18.82 3.58
N LYS A 106 -5.54 -18.83 4.23
CA LYS A 106 -6.75 -18.19 3.70
C LYS A 106 -6.58 -16.68 3.55
N LEU A 107 -5.93 -16.03 4.51
CA LEU A 107 -5.62 -14.60 4.43
C LEU A 107 -4.73 -14.31 3.23
N ALA A 108 -3.64 -15.07 3.04
CA ALA A 108 -2.78 -14.92 1.86
C ALA A 108 -3.56 -15.12 0.55
N GLN A 109 -4.49 -16.09 0.51
CA GLN A 109 -5.35 -16.32 -0.67
C GLN A 109 -6.33 -15.17 -0.94
N GLN A 110 -6.87 -14.53 0.09
CA GLN A 110 -7.71 -13.33 -0.07
C GLN A 110 -6.95 -12.15 -0.68
N HIS A 111 -5.63 -12.12 -0.51
CA HIS A 111 -4.72 -11.16 -1.12
C HIS A 111 -4.09 -11.65 -2.44
N GLY A 112 -4.60 -12.74 -3.03
CA GLY A 112 -4.22 -13.18 -4.37
C GLY A 112 -3.16 -14.29 -4.44
N ALA A 113 -2.67 -14.81 -3.32
CA ALA A 113 -1.76 -15.96 -3.36
C ALA A 113 -2.48 -17.26 -3.74
N GLY A 114 -1.81 -18.17 -4.47
CA GLY A 114 -2.31 -19.53 -4.69
C GLY A 114 -2.32 -20.39 -3.40
N GLY A 115 -1.49 -20.01 -2.42
CA GLY A 115 -1.38 -20.66 -1.11
C GLY A 115 -0.25 -20.04 -0.30
N LEU A 116 0.01 -20.59 0.89
CA LEU A 116 1.07 -20.12 1.79
C LEU A 116 2.00 -21.29 2.13
N ALA A 117 3.17 -21.32 1.49
CA ALA A 117 4.19 -22.30 1.82
C ALA A 117 4.89 -21.90 3.14
N TRP A 118 5.31 -22.88 3.92
CA TRP A 118 5.98 -22.67 5.21
C TRP A 118 6.91 -23.82 5.60
N LEU A 119 7.83 -23.52 6.52
CA LEU A 119 8.83 -24.41 7.10
C LEU A 119 8.91 -24.19 8.62
N ARG A 120 8.75 -25.25 9.42
CA ARG A 120 9.09 -25.26 10.85
C ARG A 120 10.54 -25.69 11.02
N VAL A 121 11.37 -24.79 11.51
CA VAL A 121 12.81 -25.02 11.67
C VAL A 121 13.06 -25.84 12.94
N GLY A 122 13.90 -26.88 12.84
CA GLY A 122 14.27 -27.79 13.94
C GLY A 122 13.41 -29.06 14.03
N GLU A 123 12.15 -29.01 13.57
CA GLU A 123 11.35 -30.22 13.29
C GLU A 123 11.45 -30.65 11.83
N GLU A 124 11.88 -29.72 10.96
CA GLU A 124 11.88 -29.84 9.50
C GLU A 124 10.53 -30.35 8.97
N SER A 125 9.46 -29.69 9.43
CA SER A 125 8.08 -30.01 9.04
C SER A 125 7.42 -28.89 8.25
N GLY A 126 6.47 -29.25 7.39
CA GLY A 126 5.76 -28.32 6.51
C GLY A 126 5.86 -28.70 5.02
N PRO A 127 5.13 -28.01 4.14
CA PRO A 127 5.18 -28.27 2.70
C PRO A 127 6.56 -28.02 2.11
N VAL A 128 7.33 -27.03 2.61
CA VAL A 128 8.67 -26.75 2.07
C VAL A 128 9.64 -27.87 2.40
N ALA A 129 9.65 -28.36 3.64
CA ALA A 129 10.51 -29.46 4.06
C ALA A 129 10.27 -30.77 3.28
N LYS A 130 9.03 -31.00 2.83
CA LYS A 130 8.65 -32.21 2.09
C LYS A 130 8.99 -32.15 0.60
N ASN A 131 9.02 -30.96 0.02
CA ASN A 131 9.09 -30.78 -1.44
C ASN A 131 10.38 -30.13 -1.91
N SER A 132 11.25 -29.67 -1.00
CA SER A 132 12.52 -29.02 -1.34
C SER A 132 13.70 -29.91 -0.97
N ASN A 133 14.84 -29.69 -1.61
CA ASN A 133 16.08 -30.39 -1.27
C ASN A 133 16.72 -29.84 0.03
N PRO A 134 17.57 -30.65 0.70
CA PRO A 134 18.24 -30.22 1.94
C PRO A 134 19.14 -29.00 1.79
N GLU A 135 19.77 -28.83 0.62
CA GLU A 135 20.66 -27.72 0.32
C GLU A 135 19.90 -26.38 0.38
N PHE A 136 18.74 -26.31 -0.26
CA PHE A 136 17.87 -25.13 -0.24
C PHE A 136 17.34 -24.84 1.17
N ILE A 137 16.95 -25.87 1.93
CA ILE A 137 16.52 -25.68 3.33
C ILE A 137 17.65 -25.06 4.16
N ALA A 138 18.90 -25.52 3.98
CA ALA A 138 20.05 -24.95 4.66
C ALA A 138 20.31 -23.49 4.27
N GLU A 139 20.16 -23.14 2.99
CA GLU A 139 20.28 -21.76 2.50
C GLU A 139 19.20 -20.85 3.08
N VAL A 140 17.95 -21.30 3.13
CA VAL A 140 16.83 -20.59 3.77
C VAL A 140 17.17 -20.30 5.23
N VAL A 141 17.57 -21.32 6.00
CA VAL A 141 17.91 -21.16 7.42
C VAL A 141 19.06 -20.17 7.60
N ALA A 142 20.11 -20.27 6.79
CA ALA A 142 21.26 -19.38 6.84
C ALA A 142 20.89 -17.92 6.55
N LYS A 143 20.13 -17.67 5.47
CA LYS A 143 19.73 -16.32 5.04
C LYS A 143 18.72 -15.67 5.97
N THR A 144 17.71 -16.42 6.39
CA THR A 144 16.69 -15.92 7.33
C THR A 144 17.20 -15.84 8.76
N LYS A 145 18.34 -16.48 9.05
CA LYS A 145 18.88 -16.65 10.41
C LYS A 145 17.84 -17.28 11.34
N ALA A 146 16.99 -18.15 10.79
CA ALA A 146 15.98 -18.85 11.55
C ALA A 146 16.63 -19.89 12.47
N GLN A 147 16.06 -20.03 13.66
CA GLN A 147 16.53 -20.97 14.68
C GLN A 147 15.48 -22.06 14.92
N ALA A 148 15.89 -23.15 15.57
CA ALA A 148 14.97 -24.17 16.01
C ALA A 148 13.86 -23.55 16.88
N GLY A 149 12.60 -23.76 16.50
CA GLY A 149 11.46 -23.10 17.13
C GLY A 149 10.84 -21.97 16.32
N ASP A 150 11.44 -21.55 15.20
CA ASP A 150 10.87 -20.56 14.29
C ASP A 150 9.99 -21.20 13.21
N VAL A 151 9.13 -20.38 12.59
CA VAL A 151 8.40 -20.73 11.36
C VAL A 151 8.77 -19.74 10.28
N VAL A 152 9.17 -20.22 9.11
CA VAL A 152 9.41 -19.39 7.92
C VAL A 152 8.24 -19.56 6.97
N PHE A 153 7.60 -18.46 6.58
CA PHE A 153 6.55 -18.40 5.56
C PHE A 153 7.13 -17.88 4.25
N PHE A 154 6.52 -18.26 3.12
CA PHE A 154 7.04 -17.91 1.80
C PHE A 154 5.95 -17.32 0.90
N GLY A 155 6.27 -16.19 0.28
CA GLY A 155 5.51 -15.61 -0.83
C GLY A 155 6.25 -15.87 -2.14
N ALA A 156 5.57 -16.46 -3.12
CA ALA A 156 6.17 -16.94 -4.36
C ALA A 156 5.30 -16.54 -5.56
N GLY A 157 5.88 -15.92 -6.59
CA GLY A 157 5.14 -15.47 -7.76
C GLY A 157 5.83 -14.34 -8.50
N GLU A 158 5.07 -13.57 -9.28
CA GLU A 158 5.48 -12.24 -9.73
C GLU A 158 5.63 -11.30 -8.52
N PHE A 159 6.34 -10.18 -8.67
CA PHE A 159 6.70 -9.30 -7.56
C PHE A 159 5.53 -9.00 -6.60
N ILE A 160 4.45 -8.39 -7.08
CA ILE A 160 3.26 -8.05 -6.26
C ILE A 160 2.61 -9.28 -5.63
N ALA A 161 2.39 -10.32 -6.44
CA ALA A 161 1.77 -11.57 -6.00
C ALA A 161 2.61 -12.33 -4.95
N SER A 162 3.92 -12.06 -4.89
CA SER A 162 4.84 -12.63 -3.90
C SER A 162 4.94 -11.78 -2.63
N THR A 163 4.75 -10.46 -2.72
CA THR A 163 4.94 -9.53 -1.61
C THR A 163 3.66 -9.22 -0.84
N GLU A 164 2.56 -8.85 -1.49
CA GLU A 164 1.34 -8.38 -0.80
C GLU A 164 0.68 -9.44 0.09
N PRO A 165 0.48 -10.69 -0.36
CA PRO A 165 -0.05 -11.74 0.50
C PRO A 165 0.83 -11.99 1.72
N LEU A 166 2.16 -11.94 1.52
CA LEU A 166 3.12 -12.15 2.60
C LEU A 166 3.12 -10.97 3.57
N GLY A 167 2.86 -9.75 3.08
CA GLY A 167 2.72 -8.53 3.88
C GLY A 167 1.47 -8.57 4.77
N ALA A 168 0.35 -9.07 4.23
CA ALA A 168 -0.86 -9.31 5.00
C ALA A 168 -0.60 -10.34 6.12
N VAL A 169 0.09 -11.44 5.81
CA VAL A 169 0.53 -12.44 6.80
C VAL A 169 1.45 -11.82 7.86
N ARG A 170 2.42 -10.99 7.48
CA ARG A 170 3.30 -10.26 8.42
C ARG A 170 2.48 -9.38 9.37
N SER A 171 1.53 -8.61 8.84
CA SER A 171 0.69 -7.72 9.65
C SER A 171 -0.16 -8.50 10.66
N GLU A 172 -0.72 -9.64 10.24
CA GLU A 172 -1.53 -10.49 11.12
C GLU A 172 -0.68 -11.20 12.17
N LEU A 173 0.51 -11.68 11.83
CA LEU A 173 1.46 -12.21 12.83
C LEU A 173 1.84 -11.12 13.87
N GLY A 174 2.00 -9.86 13.43
CA GLY A 174 2.19 -8.73 14.33
C GLY A 174 1.03 -8.53 15.31
N ASN A 175 -0.22 -8.78 14.88
CA ASN A 175 -1.39 -8.77 15.76
C ASN A 175 -1.37 -9.95 16.74
N MET A 176 -1.22 -11.18 16.21
CA MET A 176 -1.26 -12.41 16.98
C MET A 176 -0.19 -12.47 18.08
N PHE A 177 0.99 -11.94 17.79
CA PHE A 177 2.11 -11.88 18.73
C PHE A 177 2.16 -10.57 19.54
N ASN A 178 1.16 -9.69 19.38
CA ASN A 178 1.05 -8.43 20.08
C ASN A 178 2.31 -7.55 19.97
N LEU A 179 2.89 -7.47 18.76
CA LEU A 179 4.13 -6.74 18.49
C LEU A 179 3.89 -5.25 18.22
N LYS A 180 2.64 -4.86 17.96
CA LYS A 180 2.24 -3.49 17.63
C LYS A 180 2.07 -2.64 18.90
N ASN A 181 3.17 -2.09 19.42
CA ASN A 181 3.11 -1.24 20.61
C ASN A 181 2.20 -0.02 20.35
N LYS A 182 1.13 0.11 21.15
CA LYS A 182 0.15 1.18 21.01
C LYS A 182 0.67 2.55 21.46
N ASN A 183 1.71 2.58 22.29
CA ASN A 183 2.29 3.83 22.78
C ASN A 183 3.30 4.46 21.80
N GLU A 184 3.48 3.85 20.64
CA GLU A 184 4.49 4.25 19.66
C GLU A 184 3.86 4.71 18.36
N PHE A 185 4.45 5.75 17.75
CA PHE A 185 4.14 6.13 16.38
C PHE A 185 5.40 6.03 15.52
N ALA A 186 5.34 5.12 14.56
CA ALA A 186 6.39 4.95 13.56
C ALA A 186 5.95 5.61 12.25
N PHE A 187 6.42 6.83 12.03
CA PHE A 187 6.18 7.59 10.79
C PHE A 187 7.21 7.22 9.72
N ALA A 188 6.78 7.25 8.46
CA ALA A 188 7.68 7.21 7.32
C ALA A 188 7.05 7.87 6.08
N TRP A 189 7.91 8.29 5.16
CA TRP A 189 7.55 8.63 3.78
C TRP A 189 7.86 7.46 2.85
N ILE A 190 6.92 7.19 1.97
CA ILE A 190 7.04 6.23 0.87
C ILE A 190 7.14 7.04 -0.41
N LEU A 191 8.18 6.81 -1.20
CA LEU A 191 8.54 7.60 -2.39
C LEU A 191 8.66 6.67 -3.60
N ASP A 192 8.96 7.23 -4.78
CA ASP A 192 9.30 6.44 -5.99
C ASP A 192 8.22 5.42 -6.39
N PHE A 193 6.95 5.76 -6.18
CA PHE A 193 5.85 4.88 -6.58
C PHE A 193 5.86 4.63 -8.08
N PRO A 194 5.48 3.41 -8.53
CA PRO A 194 5.16 3.16 -9.92
C PRO A 194 4.18 4.20 -10.44
N MET A 195 4.40 4.68 -11.66
CA MET A 195 3.48 5.61 -12.33
C MET A 195 2.15 4.92 -12.64
N PHE A 196 2.20 3.61 -12.91
CA PHE A 196 1.07 2.84 -13.34
C PHE A 196 0.93 1.48 -12.65
N GLU A 197 -0.29 0.97 -12.66
CA GLU A 197 -0.67 -0.36 -12.21
C GLU A 197 -1.42 -1.11 -13.32
N LYS A 198 -1.31 -2.43 -13.32
CA LYS A 198 -2.11 -3.29 -14.20
C LYS A 198 -3.45 -3.58 -13.56
N LYS A 199 -4.50 -3.51 -14.36
CA LYS A 199 -5.83 -4.03 -14.04
C LYS A 199 -5.92 -5.53 -14.31
N ASP A 200 -6.96 -6.16 -13.77
CA ASP A 200 -7.25 -7.58 -13.96
C ASP A 200 -7.43 -7.97 -15.44
N ASP A 201 -7.89 -7.04 -16.28
CA ASP A 201 -8.06 -7.23 -17.73
C ASP A 201 -6.75 -7.03 -18.54
N GLY A 202 -5.64 -6.74 -17.87
CA GLY A 202 -4.33 -6.47 -18.45
C GLY A 202 -4.12 -5.03 -18.94
N SER A 203 -5.14 -4.16 -18.87
CA SER A 203 -5.00 -2.75 -19.18
C SER A 203 -4.26 -2.00 -18.06
N ILE A 204 -3.72 -0.83 -18.38
CA ILE A 204 -2.92 -0.02 -17.45
C ILE A 204 -3.78 1.11 -16.88
N GLN A 205 -3.62 1.41 -15.60
CA GLN A 205 -4.19 2.58 -14.94
C GLN A 205 -3.11 3.37 -14.19
N SER A 206 -3.39 4.63 -13.89
CA SER A 206 -2.52 5.43 -13.01
C SER A 206 -2.56 4.84 -11.59
N ALA A 207 -1.39 4.66 -10.97
CA ALA A 207 -1.29 4.21 -9.58
C ALA A 207 -1.79 5.28 -8.59
N HIS A 208 -1.58 6.56 -8.93
CA HIS A 208 -2.07 7.71 -8.18
C HIS A 208 -3.09 8.47 -9.05
N HIS A 209 -2.88 9.77 -9.26
CA HIS A 209 -3.70 10.57 -10.16
C HIS A 209 -3.08 10.68 -11.57
N PRO A 210 -3.85 10.68 -12.67
CA PRO A 210 -3.33 10.86 -14.05
C PRO A 210 -2.65 12.21 -14.34
N PHE A 211 -2.61 13.13 -13.38
CA PHE A 211 -1.87 14.40 -13.48
C PHE A 211 -0.52 14.34 -12.74
N THR A 212 -0.14 13.17 -12.24
CA THR A 212 1.12 12.98 -11.51
C THR A 212 2.29 13.06 -12.47
N GLN A 213 3.32 13.80 -12.07
CA GLN A 213 4.54 13.97 -12.83
C GLN A 213 5.39 12.69 -12.76
N PRO A 214 5.73 12.06 -13.90
CA PRO A 214 6.70 10.98 -13.94
C PRO A 214 8.12 11.51 -13.66
N GLN A 215 8.98 10.65 -13.14
CA GLN A 215 10.39 10.98 -12.91
C GLN A 215 11.10 11.31 -14.22
N ALA A 216 11.97 12.32 -14.20
CA ALA A 216 12.61 12.85 -15.40
C ALA A 216 13.45 11.79 -16.12
N GLU A 217 14.09 10.92 -15.34
CA GLU A 217 14.96 9.82 -15.76
C GLU A 217 14.20 8.74 -16.54
N ASP A 218 12.88 8.66 -16.36
CA ASP A 218 12.04 7.59 -16.89
C ASP A 218 11.18 8.02 -18.08
N LEU A 219 11.25 9.30 -18.45
CA LEU A 219 10.38 9.90 -19.48
C LEU A 219 10.50 9.25 -20.86
N GLU A 220 11.67 8.70 -21.21
CA GLU A 220 11.89 8.00 -22.48
C GLU A 220 11.18 6.63 -22.52
N ARG A 221 10.90 6.05 -21.35
CA ARG A 221 10.26 4.73 -21.23
C ARG A 221 8.75 4.79 -21.17
N LEU A 222 8.16 5.99 -21.07
CA LEU A 222 6.72 6.18 -20.89
C LEU A 222 5.87 5.45 -21.92
N GLU A 223 6.29 5.43 -23.19
CA GLU A 223 5.56 4.73 -24.25
C GLU A 223 6.06 3.31 -24.49
N SER A 224 7.36 3.03 -24.29
CA SER A 224 7.96 1.74 -24.64
C SER A 224 7.88 0.70 -23.52
N ASP A 225 7.95 1.15 -22.27
CA ASP A 225 7.92 0.32 -21.06
C ASP A 225 7.29 1.12 -19.90
N PRO A 226 5.99 1.44 -19.99
CA PRO A 226 5.30 2.27 -19.01
C PRO A 226 5.39 1.72 -17.58
N MET A 227 5.39 0.39 -17.42
CA MET A 227 5.37 -0.26 -16.11
C MET A 227 6.64 -0.05 -15.30
N SER A 228 7.75 0.36 -15.92
CA SER A 228 9.00 0.66 -15.21
C SER A 228 9.18 2.15 -14.88
N VAL A 229 8.23 3.00 -15.27
CA VAL A 229 8.25 4.44 -15.00
C VAL A 229 7.81 4.70 -13.57
N LYS A 230 8.62 5.47 -12.84
CA LYS A 230 8.29 5.97 -11.51
C LYS A 230 7.66 7.35 -11.56
N SER A 231 7.04 7.72 -10.45
CA SER A 231 6.41 9.01 -10.25
C SER A 231 7.07 9.82 -9.13
N TYR A 232 6.96 11.15 -9.21
CA TYR A 232 7.18 12.03 -8.06
C TYR A 232 5.94 12.07 -7.15
N ALA A 233 5.42 10.88 -6.81
CA ALA A 233 4.38 10.69 -5.81
C ALA A 233 5.00 10.29 -4.47
N TYR A 234 4.27 10.59 -3.40
CA TYR A 234 4.75 10.40 -2.05
C TYR A 234 3.58 10.24 -1.08
N ASP A 235 3.71 9.26 -0.19
CA ASP A 235 2.74 9.00 0.87
C ASP A 235 3.42 9.09 2.23
N VAL A 236 2.73 9.72 3.19
CA VAL A 236 3.13 9.69 4.60
C VAL A 236 2.27 8.67 5.33
N ILE A 237 2.96 7.79 6.04
CA ILE A 237 2.36 6.69 6.77
C ILE A 237 2.67 6.79 8.26
N MET A 238 1.82 6.19 9.09
CA MET A 238 2.06 5.99 10.50
C MET A 238 1.46 4.66 10.94
N ASN A 239 2.27 3.82 11.60
CA ASN A 239 1.78 2.57 12.21
C ASN A 239 1.04 1.62 11.24
N GLY A 240 1.46 1.60 9.98
CA GLY A 240 0.83 0.80 8.93
C GLY A 240 -0.46 1.40 8.36
N VAL A 241 -0.73 2.68 8.63
CA VAL A 241 -1.86 3.42 8.09
C VAL A 241 -1.33 4.56 7.23
N GLU A 242 -1.86 4.69 6.03
CA GLU A 242 -1.65 5.85 5.17
C GLU A 242 -2.36 7.07 5.77
N LEU A 243 -1.59 8.07 6.17
CA LEU A 243 -2.12 9.34 6.70
C LEU A 243 -2.52 10.28 5.57
N GLY A 244 -1.87 10.16 4.43
CA GLY A 244 -2.19 10.90 3.23
C GLY A 244 -1.05 10.87 2.24
N GLY A 245 -1.29 11.52 1.11
CA GLY A 245 -0.45 11.36 -0.06
C GLY A 245 -0.52 12.57 -0.98
N GLY A 246 0.41 12.61 -1.92
CA GLY A 246 0.59 13.73 -2.81
C GLY A 246 1.42 13.38 -4.02
N SER A 247 1.49 14.33 -4.96
CA SER A 247 2.46 14.25 -6.03
C SER A 247 2.79 15.62 -6.59
N VAL A 248 3.97 15.70 -7.20
CA VAL A 248 4.28 16.77 -8.16
C VAL A 248 3.37 16.60 -9.36
N ARG A 249 2.80 17.70 -9.85
CA ARG A 249 1.82 17.69 -10.93
C ARG A 249 2.45 18.05 -12.27
N ILE A 250 1.95 17.40 -13.31
CA ILE A 250 2.21 17.79 -14.69
C ILE A 250 1.61 19.18 -14.91
N HIS A 251 2.41 20.07 -15.48
CA HIS A 251 2.02 21.45 -15.82
C HIS A 251 2.26 21.77 -17.31
N ASP A 252 2.99 20.91 -18.04
CA ASP A 252 3.17 21.02 -19.50
C ASP A 252 2.04 20.27 -20.23
N PRO A 253 1.22 20.95 -21.06
CA PRO A 253 0.18 20.31 -21.86
C PRO A 253 0.68 19.16 -22.72
N LYS A 254 1.90 19.25 -23.27
CA LYS A 254 2.45 18.19 -24.12
C LYS A 254 2.76 16.93 -23.32
N MET A 255 3.32 17.10 -22.13
CA MET A 255 3.58 15.99 -21.22
C MET A 255 2.27 15.34 -20.77
N GLN A 256 1.25 16.14 -20.48
CA GLN A 256 -0.06 15.62 -20.08
C GLN A 256 -0.72 14.80 -21.20
N ALA A 257 -0.59 15.25 -22.46
CA ALA A 257 -1.09 14.50 -23.61
C ALA A 257 -0.37 13.15 -23.78
N ARG A 258 0.96 13.10 -23.57
CA ARG A 258 1.72 11.83 -23.56
C ARG A 258 1.24 10.90 -22.46
N MET A 259 0.98 11.44 -21.26
CA MET A 259 0.47 10.67 -20.12
C MET A 259 -0.91 10.04 -20.43
N PHE A 260 -1.83 10.81 -21.00
CA PHE A 260 -3.15 10.29 -21.38
C PHE A 260 -3.08 9.23 -22.49
N ALA A 261 -2.18 9.40 -23.47
CA ALA A 261 -1.93 8.39 -24.50
C ALA A 261 -1.38 7.09 -23.89
N ALA A 262 -0.48 7.16 -22.91
CA ALA A 262 0.05 6.00 -22.19
C ALA A 262 -1.05 5.25 -21.40
N LEU A 263 -2.06 5.98 -20.91
CA LEU A 263 -3.26 5.40 -20.28
C LEU A 263 -4.29 4.85 -21.28
N GLY A 264 -3.99 4.90 -22.59
CA GLY A 264 -4.88 4.42 -23.64
C GLY A 264 -6.11 5.31 -23.89
N LEU A 265 -6.12 6.54 -23.40
CA LEU A 265 -7.22 7.47 -23.64
C LEU A 265 -7.15 8.03 -25.06
N THR A 266 -8.29 8.03 -25.75
CA THR A 266 -8.40 8.69 -27.04
C THR A 266 -8.40 10.20 -26.90
N GLN A 267 -8.13 10.92 -28.00
CA GLN A 267 -8.18 12.38 -28.01
C GLN A 267 -9.59 12.91 -27.66
N GLU A 268 -10.65 12.24 -28.15
CA GLU A 268 -12.04 12.61 -27.87
C GLU A 268 -12.38 12.44 -26.39
N GLU A 269 -12.01 11.30 -25.79
CA GLU A 269 -12.20 11.07 -24.35
C GLU A 269 -11.41 12.07 -23.50
N THR A 270 -10.18 12.37 -23.92
CA THR A 270 -9.30 13.33 -23.25
C THR A 270 -9.92 14.73 -23.24
N GLU A 271 -10.41 15.20 -24.39
CA GLU A 271 -11.05 16.51 -24.50
C GLU A 271 -12.34 16.56 -23.67
N MET A 272 -13.20 15.53 -23.78
CA MET A 272 -14.46 15.45 -23.06
C MET A 272 -14.28 15.45 -21.54
N LYS A 273 -13.30 14.70 -21.03
CA LYS A 273 -13.07 14.54 -19.58
C LYS A 273 -12.17 15.64 -19.00
N PHE A 274 -11.14 16.05 -19.74
CA PHE A 274 -10.02 16.85 -19.21
C PHE A 274 -9.68 18.09 -20.02
N GLY A 275 -10.37 18.37 -21.13
CA GLY A 275 -10.05 19.51 -22.02
C GLY A 275 -10.03 20.86 -21.30
N HIS A 276 -10.93 21.05 -20.32
CA HIS A 276 -10.96 22.26 -19.49
C HIS A 276 -9.66 22.48 -18.68
N ILE A 277 -9.06 21.41 -18.11
CA ILE A 277 -7.79 21.50 -17.37
C ILE A 277 -6.62 21.68 -18.32
N ILE A 278 -6.58 20.93 -19.43
CA ILE A 278 -5.50 21.05 -20.43
C ILE A 278 -5.45 22.48 -20.98
N LYS A 279 -6.61 23.06 -21.29
CA LYS A 279 -6.71 24.45 -21.73
C LYS A 279 -6.24 25.44 -20.65
N ALA A 280 -6.50 25.16 -19.38
CA ALA A 280 -5.98 25.97 -18.29
C ALA A 280 -4.44 25.98 -18.24
N PHE A 281 -3.79 24.86 -18.58
CA PHE A 281 -2.33 24.76 -18.61
C PHE A 281 -1.70 25.68 -19.67
N GLU A 282 -2.38 25.91 -20.80
CA GLU A 282 -1.92 26.79 -21.88
C GLU A 282 -1.83 28.27 -21.48
N TYR A 283 -2.53 28.70 -20.42
CA TYR A 283 -2.47 30.06 -19.90
C TYR A 283 -1.29 30.30 -18.93
N GLY A 284 -0.33 29.37 -18.88
CA GLY A 284 0.88 29.50 -18.06
C GLY A 284 0.73 28.87 -16.67
N CYS A 285 0.29 27.61 -16.61
CA CYS A 285 0.26 26.88 -15.35
C CYS A 285 1.69 26.70 -14.79
N PRO A 286 1.98 27.17 -13.56
CA PRO A 286 3.30 27.01 -12.97
C PRO A 286 3.55 25.56 -12.54
N PRO A 287 4.82 25.15 -12.37
CA PRO A 287 5.15 23.95 -11.62
C PRO A 287 4.43 23.95 -10.27
N HIS A 288 3.79 22.85 -9.90
CA HIS A 288 3.04 22.77 -8.66
C HIS A 288 3.00 21.33 -8.14
N ALA A 289 2.89 21.20 -6.83
CA ALA A 289 2.79 19.94 -6.12
C ALA A 289 1.84 20.14 -4.94
N GLY A 290 1.30 19.05 -4.40
CA GLY A 290 0.38 19.11 -3.27
C GLY A 290 0.36 17.81 -2.48
N CYS A 291 -0.27 17.86 -1.32
CA CYS A 291 -0.48 16.72 -0.43
C CYS A 291 -1.86 16.87 0.23
N ALA A 292 -2.56 15.76 0.41
CA ALA A 292 -3.82 15.71 1.14
C ALA A 292 -3.70 14.70 2.27
N LEU A 293 -4.06 15.13 3.48
CA LEU A 293 -4.07 14.27 4.67
C LEU A 293 -5.51 13.90 5.04
N GLY A 294 -5.70 12.64 5.44
CA GLY A 294 -6.93 12.15 6.03
C GLY A 294 -7.05 12.62 7.47
N LEU A 295 -7.74 13.75 7.67
CA LEU A 295 -7.93 14.36 9.00
C LEU A 295 -8.53 13.35 10.00
N ASP A 296 -9.57 12.62 9.61
CA ASP A 296 -10.24 11.66 10.51
C ASP A 296 -9.28 10.54 10.94
N ARG A 297 -8.41 10.05 10.04
CA ARG A 297 -7.40 9.03 10.37
C ARG A 297 -6.37 9.57 11.35
N LEU A 298 -5.89 10.80 11.14
CA LEU A 298 -4.94 11.45 12.04
C LEU A 298 -5.52 11.59 13.45
N VAL A 299 -6.74 12.13 13.57
CA VAL A 299 -7.40 12.32 14.86
C VAL A 299 -7.69 10.97 15.52
N MET A 300 -8.16 9.98 14.77
CA MET A 300 -8.38 8.61 15.26
C MET A 300 -7.11 8.04 15.88
N LEU A 301 -5.97 8.15 15.20
CA LEU A 301 -4.71 7.61 15.68
C LEU A 301 -4.14 8.39 16.88
N TRP A 302 -4.24 9.73 16.90
CA TRP A 302 -3.83 10.53 18.04
C TRP A 302 -4.69 10.31 19.29
N ALA A 303 -5.97 10.03 19.10
CA ALA A 303 -6.93 9.75 20.17
C ALA A 303 -6.96 8.27 20.61
N ASP A 304 -6.15 7.39 20.01
CA ASP A 304 -6.17 5.94 20.23
C ASP A 304 -7.52 5.25 19.96
N GLU A 305 -8.29 5.81 19.03
CA GLU A 305 -9.59 5.26 18.67
C GLU A 305 -9.48 4.11 17.66
N ALA A 306 -10.39 3.15 17.78
CA ALA A 306 -10.38 1.95 16.93
C ALA A 306 -10.93 2.20 15.51
N THR A 307 -11.68 3.28 15.33
CA THR A 307 -12.36 3.60 14.06
C THR A 307 -12.57 5.09 13.92
N ILE A 308 -12.55 5.58 12.67
CA ILE A 308 -12.81 6.99 12.35
C ILE A 308 -14.21 7.45 12.78
N ARG A 309 -15.14 6.52 13.05
CA ARG A 309 -16.48 6.85 13.52
C ARG A 309 -16.48 7.50 14.90
N GLU A 310 -15.50 7.21 15.75
CA GLU A 310 -15.39 7.78 17.10
C GLU A 310 -14.93 9.25 17.07
N VAL A 311 -14.36 9.71 15.96
CA VAL A 311 -13.85 11.08 15.79
C VAL A 311 -14.71 11.94 14.87
N ILE A 312 -15.84 11.39 14.40
CA ILE A 312 -16.83 12.10 13.58
C ILE A 312 -18.11 12.23 14.40
N ALA A 313 -18.62 13.46 14.56
CA ALA A 313 -19.79 13.70 15.42
C ALA A 313 -21.06 12.93 14.98
N PHE A 314 -21.28 12.78 13.67
CA PHE A 314 -22.44 12.08 13.09
C PHE A 314 -22.01 11.13 11.97
N PRO A 315 -21.38 9.99 12.31
CA PRO A 315 -20.82 9.05 11.33
C PRO A 315 -21.93 8.30 10.60
N LYS A 316 -21.58 7.69 9.46
CA LYS A 316 -22.48 6.83 8.68
C LYS A 316 -22.18 5.35 8.91
N ASP A 317 -23.19 4.50 8.72
CA ASP A 317 -23.00 3.05 8.69
C ASP A 317 -22.28 2.58 7.40
N GLN A 318 -22.07 1.27 7.22
CA GLN A 318 -21.39 0.73 6.03
C GLN A 318 -22.21 0.91 4.74
N ASN A 319 -23.50 1.23 4.85
CA ASN A 319 -24.41 1.47 3.73
C ASN A 319 -24.63 2.97 3.49
N ALA A 320 -23.71 3.82 3.99
CA ALA A 320 -23.78 5.28 3.93
C ALA A 320 -25.04 5.89 4.60
N ARG A 321 -25.63 5.19 5.57
CA ARG A 321 -26.84 5.64 6.27
C ARG A 321 -26.51 6.39 7.55
N ASP A 322 -27.25 7.47 7.79
CA ASP A 322 -27.30 8.15 9.08
C ASP A 322 -28.43 7.53 9.91
N LEU A 323 -28.06 6.74 10.92
CA LEU A 323 -29.04 6.04 11.75
C LEU A 323 -29.80 6.98 12.70
N MET A 324 -29.21 8.12 13.06
CA MET A 324 -29.82 9.11 13.94
C MET A 324 -30.89 9.91 13.20
N LEU A 325 -30.54 10.41 12.00
CA LEU A 325 -31.43 11.22 11.16
C LEU A 325 -32.31 10.38 10.23
N ARG A 326 -32.06 9.07 10.13
CA ARG A 326 -32.73 8.15 9.18
C ARG A 326 -32.57 8.61 7.72
N SER A 327 -31.33 8.94 7.36
CA SER A 327 -30.94 9.39 6.01
C SER A 327 -30.15 8.29 5.28
N PRO A 328 -30.25 8.17 3.94
CA PRO A 328 -31.14 8.93 3.05
C PRO A 328 -32.63 8.56 3.26
N SER A 329 -33.51 9.47 2.84
CA SER A 329 -34.97 9.28 2.83
C SER A 329 -35.54 9.56 1.43
N PRO A 330 -36.73 9.04 1.10
CA PRO A 330 -37.37 9.33 -0.18
C PRO A 330 -37.57 10.85 -0.40
N MET A 331 -37.33 11.31 -1.62
CA MET A 331 -37.60 12.69 -2.05
C MET A 331 -39.05 12.80 -2.54
N PRO A 332 -39.79 13.88 -2.22
CA PRO A 332 -41.14 14.10 -2.73
C PRO A 332 -41.20 14.16 -4.27
N GLU A 333 -42.27 13.62 -4.86
CA GLU A 333 -42.45 13.58 -6.33
C GLU A 333 -42.42 14.96 -6.99
N ALA A 334 -42.95 15.99 -6.31
CA ALA A 334 -42.92 17.36 -6.80
C ALA A 334 -41.47 17.88 -6.96
N GLU A 335 -40.58 17.58 -6.01
CA GLU A 335 -39.17 17.98 -6.07
C GLU A 335 -38.42 17.20 -7.15
N LEU A 336 -38.71 15.90 -7.32
CA LEU A 336 -38.16 15.09 -8.41
C LEU A 336 -38.54 15.67 -9.78
N ALA A 337 -39.81 16.04 -9.94
CA ALA A 337 -40.32 16.65 -11.17
C ALA A 337 -39.67 18.01 -11.46
N GLU A 338 -39.47 18.85 -10.43
CA GLU A 338 -38.76 20.13 -10.57
C GLU A 338 -37.30 19.95 -11.04
N GLN A 339 -36.64 18.88 -10.60
CA GLN A 339 -35.27 18.54 -11.01
C GLN A 339 -35.20 17.76 -12.33
N ASN A 340 -36.35 17.44 -12.96
CA ASN A 340 -36.45 16.61 -14.16
C ASN A 340 -35.78 15.23 -14.00
N ILE A 341 -35.92 14.63 -12.82
CA ILE A 341 -35.44 13.28 -12.51
C ILE A 341 -36.61 12.40 -12.06
N GLN A 342 -36.43 11.09 -12.16
CA GLN A 342 -37.38 10.11 -11.65
C GLN A 342 -36.63 8.96 -10.98
N VAL A 343 -37.23 8.40 -9.93
CA VAL A 343 -36.75 7.13 -9.35
C VAL A 343 -37.22 6.00 -10.26
N LEU A 344 -36.30 5.20 -10.77
CA LEU A 344 -36.65 3.99 -11.52
C LEU A 344 -37.11 2.93 -10.52
N GLU A 345 -38.22 2.23 -10.81
CA GLU A 345 -38.57 1.02 -10.07
C GLU A 345 -37.48 -0.04 -10.33
N GLU A 346 -36.89 -0.60 -9.27
CA GLU A 346 -36.01 -1.76 -9.41
C GLU A 346 -36.81 -2.92 -10.02
N GLN A 347 -36.49 -3.29 -11.26
CA GLN A 347 -36.93 -4.57 -11.80
C GLN A 347 -36.20 -5.67 -11.02
N LEU A 348 -36.92 -6.32 -10.11
CA LEU A 348 -36.48 -7.56 -9.49
C LEU A 348 -36.52 -8.66 -10.57
N ASP A 349 -35.39 -8.90 -11.23
CA ASP A 349 -35.14 -10.12 -12.03
C ASP A 349 -34.59 -11.26 -11.16
#